data_AF-A0A348VWB2-F1
#
_entry.id   AF-A0A348VWB2-F1
#
_cell.length_a   1.000
_cell.length_b   1.000
_cell.length_c   1.000
_cell.angle_alpha   90.00
_cell.angle_beta   90.00
_cell.angle_gamma   90.00
#
_symmetry.space_group_name_H-M   'P 1'
#
loop_
_entity.id
_entity.type
_entity.pdbx_description
1 polymer ?
#
loop_
_entity_poly.entity_id
_entity_poly.type
_entity_poly.pdbx_seq_one_letter_code
_entity_poly.pdbx_strand_id
1 'polypeptide(L)' 'GRVPHKGPVAASVHQLLGGLRAGMGYCGCATLKDLRTKAKFIKITPSGLRESHVHDVVITREAPNYRVE' A
#
# COMPACT_ATOMS: atom_id res chain seq x y z
N GLY A 1 1.94 2.83 -24.92
CA GLY A 1 1.21 3.13 -23.67
C GLY A 1 1.63 4.48 -23.14
N ARG A 2 0.75 5.18 -22.41
CA ARG A 2 1.04 6.47 -21.76
C ARG A 2 0.69 6.33 -20.28
N VAL A 3 1.52 6.90 -19.40
CA VAL A 3 1.30 6.91 -17.94
C VAL A 3 1.15 8.38 -17.50
N PRO A 4 0.22 8.70 -16.58
CA PRO A 4 0.04 10.06 -16.10
C PRO A 4 1.31 10.62 -15.45
N HIS A 5 1.59 11.91 -15.66
CA HIS A 5 2.69 12.60 -14.99
C HIS A 5 2.43 12.64 -13.47
N LYS A 6 3.39 12.13 -12.68
CA LYS A 6 3.22 11.92 -11.23
C LYS A 6 3.81 13.01 -10.34
N GLY A 7 4.30 14.10 -10.94
CA GLY A 7 5.00 15.16 -10.21
C GLY A 7 6.41 14.72 -9.78
N PRO A 8 7.00 15.41 -8.78
CA PRO A 8 8.35 15.10 -8.31
C PRO A 8 8.48 13.68 -7.76
N VAL A 9 9.55 12.98 -8.13
CA VAL A 9 9.83 11.60 -7.68
C VAL A 9 9.88 11.49 -6.16
N ALA A 10 10.39 12.51 -5.47
CA ALA A 10 10.49 12.55 -4.02
C ALA A 10 9.13 12.31 -3.32
N ALA A 11 8.03 12.84 -3.87
CA ALA A 11 6.70 12.66 -3.30
C ALA A 11 6.23 11.19 -3.36
N SER A 12 6.53 10.51 -4.47
CA SER A 12 6.21 9.09 -4.62
C SER A 12 7.05 8.22 -3.68
N VAL A 13 8.35 8.50 -3.58
CA VAL A 13 9.26 7.78 -2.67
C VAL A 13 8.82 7.94 -1.22
N HIS A 14 8.39 9.14 -0.82
CA HIS A 14 7.87 9.38 0.53
C HIS A 14 6.64 8.50 0.85
N GLN A 15 5.67 8.42 -0.07
CA GLN A 15 4.48 7.56 0.13
C GLN A 15 4.84 6.08 0.19
N LEU A 16 5.76 5.61 -0.66
CA LEU A 16 6.23 4.21 -0.65
C LEU A 16 6.94 3.85 0.66
N LEU A 17 7.84 4.73 1.15
CA LEU A 17 8.52 4.53 2.42
C LEU A 17 7.54 4.59 3.60
N GLY A 18 6.56 5.49 3.56
CA GLY A 18 5.50 5.59 4.56
C GLY A 18 4.70 4.30 4.68
N GLY A 19 4.23 3.76 3.54
CA GLY A 19 3.50 2.50 3.50
C GLY A 19 4.31 1.32 4.02
N LEU A 20 5.59 1.22 3.64
CA LEU A 20 6.50 0.18 4.12
C LEU A 20 6.68 0.24 5.64
N ARG A 21 6.92 1.43 6.21
CA ARG A 21 7.09 1.62 7.65
C ARG A 21 5.81 1.29 8.42
N ALA A 22 4.64 1.68 7.91
CA ALA A 22 3.36 1.31 8.50
C ALA A 22 3.19 -0.21 8.55
N GLY A 23 3.46 -0.90 7.43
CA GLY A 23 3.42 -2.37 7.36
C GLY A 23 4.40 -3.04 8.33
N MET A 24 5.64 -2.55 8.40
CA MET A 24 6.63 -3.02 9.38
C MET A 24 6.17 -2.83 10.83
N GLY A 25 5.46 -1.74 11.12
CA GLY A 25 4.83 -1.48 12.42
C GLY A 25 3.76 -2.52 12.76
N TYR A 26 2.83 -2.81 11.85
CA TYR A 26 1.80 -3.83 12.05
C TYR A 26 2.37 -5.24 12.26
N CYS A 27 3.48 -5.56 11.59
CA CYS A 27 4.17 -6.84 11.76
C CYS A 27 5.16 -6.87 12.93
N GLY A 28 5.34 -5.78 13.68
CA GLY A 28 6.30 -5.70 14.79
C GLY A 28 7.76 -5.90 14.35
N CYS A 29 8.11 -5.52 13.13
CA CYS A 29 9.42 -5.76 12.52
C CYS A 29 10.28 -4.48 12.53
N ALA A 30 11.31 -4.43 13.37
CA ALA A 30 12.19 -3.26 13.48
C ALA A 30 13.15 -3.11 12.29
N THR A 31 13.47 -4.22 11.60
CA THR A 31 14.39 -4.23 10.45
C THR A 31 13.80 -4.93 9.23
N LEU A 32 14.37 -4.67 8.05
CA LEU A 32 14.00 -5.39 6.83
C LEU A 32 14.31 -6.89 6.92
N LYS A 33 15.32 -7.27 7.69
CA LYS A 33 15.65 -8.69 7.93
C LYS A 33 14.55 -9.35 8.76
N ASP A 34 14.03 -8.65 9.77
CA ASP A 34 12.89 -9.12 10.56
C ASP A 34 11.65 -9.28 9.69
N LEU A 35 11.33 -8.26 8.87
CA LEU A 35 10.17 -8.32 7.99
C LEU A 35 10.24 -9.52 7.04
N ARG A 36 11.41 -9.77 6.44
CA ARG A 36 11.62 -10.88 5.50
C ARG A 36 11.57 -12.27 6.14
N THR A 37 11.80 -12.39 7.45
CA THR A 37 11.93 -13.69 8.13
C THR A 37 10.78 -13.99 9.09
N LYS A 38 10.16 -12.97 9.69
CA LYS A 38 9.11 -13.11 10.71
C LYS A 38 7.71 -12.82 10.19
N ALA A 39 7.56 -12.06 9.10
CA ALA A 39 6.24 -11.75 8.55
C ALA A 39 5.55 -13.03 8.07
N LYS A 40 4.24 -13.09 8.27
CA LYS A 40 3.40 -14.21 7.85
C LYS A 40 2.40 -13.70 6.82
N PHE A 41 2.21 -14.48 5.77
CA PHE A 41 1.18 -14.25 4.78
C PHE A 41 0.06 -15.27 4.96
N ILE A 42 -1.16 -14.84 4.67
CA ILE A 42 -2.33 -15.70 4.57
C ILE A 42 -2.85 -15.64 3.15
N LYS A 43 -3.44 -16.74 2.69
CA LYS A 43 -4.09 -16.78 1.38
C LYS A 43 -5.48 -16.15 1.50
N ILE A 44 -5.78 -15.20 0.63
CA ILE A 44 -7.09 -14.55 0.55
C ILE A 44 -7.86 -15.05 -0.68
N THR A 45 -9.18 -14.87 -0.66
CA THR A 45 -10.08 -15.14 -1.78
C THR A 45 -10.23 -13.88 -2.66
N PRO A 46 -10.77 -13.99 -3.89
CA PRO A 46 -11.12 -12.81 -4.69
C PRO A 46 -12.10 -11.86 -4.00
N SER A 47 -13.02 -12.41 -3.18
CA SER A 47 -13.92 -11.61 -2.35
C SER A 47 -13.17 -10.84 -1.26
N GLY A 48 -12.19 -11.48 -0.61
CA GLY A 48 -11.31 -10.81 0.36
C GLY A 48 -10.43 -9.72 -0.27
N LEU A 49 -10.07 -9.87 -1.55
CA LEU A 49 -9.40 -8.80 -2.29
C LEU A 49 -10.33 -7.59 -2.47
N ARG A 50 -11.59 -7.80 -2.88
CA ARG A 50 -12.58 -6.72 -3.00
C ARG A 50 -12.82 -6.02 -1.66
N GLU A 51 -12.90 -6.78 -0.58
CA GLU A 51 -13.02 -6.26 0.78
C GLU A 51 -11.78 -5.42 1.19
N SER A 52 -10.58 -5.83 0.77
CA SER A 52 -9.35 -5.10 1.11
C SER A 52 -9.24 -3.75 0.38
N HIS A 53 -9.87 -3.61 -0.78
CA HIS A 53 -9.96 -2.34 -1.50
C HIS A 53 -11.09 -1.47 -0.96
N VAL A 54 -11.07 -0.17 -1.27
CA VAL A 54 -12.21 0.71 -0.99
C VAL A 54 -13.43 0.15 -1.74
N HIS A 55 -14.49 -0.10 -0.99
CA HIS A 55 -15.76 -0.63 -1.51
C HIS A 55 -16.94 0.11 -0.86
N ASP A 56 -18.07 0.12 -1.56
CA ASP A 56 -19.37 0.68 -1.12
C ASP A 56 -19.37 2.17 -0.75
N VAL A 57 -18.37 2.94 -1.20
CA VAL A 57 -18.29 4.40 -1.04
C VAL A 57 -17.77 5.11 -2.30
N VAL A 58 -18.21 6.34 -2.51
CA VAL A 58 -17.72 7.21 -3.60
C VAL A 58 -16.51 8.00 -3.11
N ILE A 59 -15.36 7.82 -3.78
CA ILE A 59 -14.14 8.58 -3.50
C ILE A 59 -14.32 10.00 -4.03
N THR A 60 -14.51 10.97 -3.13
CA THR A 60 -14.72 12.39 -3.48
C THR A 60 -13.41 13.17 -3.61
N ARG A 61 -12.31 12.64 -3.04
CA ARG A 61 -10.96 13.19 -3.14
C ARG A 61 -9.96 12.06 -3.27
N GLU A 62 -9.05 12.19 -4.23
CA GLU A 62 -7.98 11.21 -4.42
C GLU A 62 -6.95 11.27 -3.29
N ALA A 63 -6.61 10.09 -2.76
CA ALA A 63 -5.53 9.98 -1.79
C ALA A 63 -4.17 9.87 -2.52
N PRO A 64 -3.10 10.47 -1.98
CA PRO A 64 -1.78 10.47 -2.63
C PRO A 64 -1.17 9.07 -2.77
N ASN A 65 -1.64 8.08 -2.00
CA ASN A 65 -1.17 6.71 -1.94
C ASN A 65 -2.20 5.66 -2.42
N TYR A 66 -3.38 6.08 -2.87
CA TYR A 66 -4.43 5.16 -3.32
C TYR A 66 -5.03 5.66 -4.63
N ARG A 67 -4.61 5.02 -5.74
CA ARG A 67 -5.13 5.28 -7.09
C ARG A 67 -5.74 4.01 -7.61
N VAL A 68 -7.02 4.08 -7.95
CA VAL A 68 -7.74 3.02 -8.65
C VAL A 68 -7.43 3.23 -10.13
N GLU A 69 -6.67 2.32 -10.74
CA GLU A 69 -6.56 2.23 -12.21
C GLU A 69 -7.78 1.51 -12.77
#